data_AF-A0A847EH38-F1
#
_entry.id   AF-A0A847EH38-F1
#
_cell.length_a   1.000
_cell.length_b   1.000
_cell.length_c   1.000
_cell.angle_alpha   90.00
_cell.angle_beta   90.00
_cell.angle_gamma   90.00
#
_symmetry.space_group_name_H-M   'P 1'
#
loop_
_entity.id
_entity.type
_entity.pdbx_description
1 polymer ?
#
loop_
_entity_poly.entity_id
_entity_poly.type
_entity_poly.pdbx_seq_one_letter_code
_entity_poly.pdbx_strand_id
1 'polypeptide(L)'
;MQQQPVLLLTGELLKNGEDWDIPRFGALFGRLQNEVKTQGSVIRYLRLYGEIDGATELRFFGITVDTIDTIPEGMVGLELGTGTYTVYNPSENGSTVVWQAPLTWDWLDLSKPLYPVGDFRTHVPARHKPVGEVTDVHFILSAFSYGERGKTADDNVKLTGYNPNWPGQFEAMKDWLQNKLTPDIARRIEHYGSTAIPGMPAKPVIDILIEIPSYEKARQALVPLFNRPECEYWWYNNHMTFIVRDGFLGMRQYHIHAAPAGNRVWEGLAFRDYLIGHPDDAKRYADLKYQLAESHASDREAYTDLKAD
;
A
#
# COMPACT_ATOMS: atom_id res chain seq x y z
N MET A 1 13.69 -31.53 -10.59
CA MET A 1 13.09 -30.37 -11.29
C MET A 1 13.37 -29.16 -10.43
N GLN A 2 14.00 -28.11 -10.95
CA GLN A 2 14.08 -26.83 -10.24
C GLN A 2 12.65 -26.32 -10.03
N GLN A 3 12.28 -26.03 -8.79
CA GLN A 3 11.00 -25.37 -8.51
C GLN A 3 11.06 -23.98 -9.15
N GLN A 4 9.98 -23.58 -9.83
CA GLN A 4 9.88 -22.21 -10.33
C GLN A 4 9.92 -21.24 -9.14
N PRO A 5 10.59 -20.08 -9.31
CA PRO A 5 10.62 -19.06 -8.28
C PRO A 5 9.20 -18.55 -8.02
N VAL A 6 8.93 -18.16 -6.76
CA VAL A 6 7.70 -17.45 -6.39
C VAL A 6 7.71 -16.07 -7.06
N LEU A 7 8.86 -15.41 -7.08
CA LEU A 7 9.00 -14.08 -7.67
C LEU A 7 10.43 -13.79 -8.09
N LEU A 8 10.58 -13.14 -9.24
CA LEU A 8 11.83 -12.53 -9.68
C LEU A 8 11.66 -11.01 -9.74
N LEU A 9 12.63 -10.29 -9.19
CA LEU A 9 12.60 -8.85 -9.07
C LEU A 9 13.91 -8.24 -9.56
N THR A 10 13.83 -7.06 -10.16
CA THR A 10 14.99 -6.22 -10.46
C THR A 10 14.74 -4.81 -9.94
N GLY A 11 15.72 -4.25 -9.23
CA GLY A 11 15.55 -2.95 -8.59
C GLY A 11 16.77 -2.47 -7.83
N GLU A 12 16.58 -1.44 -7.01
CA GLU A 12 17.62 -0.85 -6.17
C GLU A 12 17.44 -1.20 -4.69
N LEU A 13 18.55 -1.49 -4.01
CA LEU A 13 18.60 -1.61 -2.56
C LEU A 13 18.94 -0.25 -1.93
N LEU A 14 17.93 0.45 -1.42
CA LEU A 14 18.12 1.77 -0.80
C LEU A 14 18.81 1.66 0.56
N LYS A 15 19.65 2.65 0.91
CA LYS A 15 20.41 2.73 2.17
C LYS A 15 19.62 3.48 3.24
N ASN A 16 19.91 3.19 4.51
CA ASN A 16 19.25 3.80 5.66
C ASN A 16 19.54 5.32 5.72
N GLY A 17 18.55 6.14 6.09
CA GLY A 17 18.69 7.59 6.20
C GLY A 17 18.53 8.37 4.88
N GLU A 18 18.29 7.70 3.76
CA GLU A 18 17.75 8.37 2.57
C GLU A 18 16.26 8.54 2.84
N ASP A 19 15.91 9.68 3.44
CA ASP A 19 14.53 10.11 3.57
C ASP A 19 13.83 9.96 2.22
N TRP A 20 12.53 9.69 2.32
CA TRP A 20 11.57 9.49 1.26
C TRP A 20 11.45 10.69 0.32
N ASP A 21 12.51 10.95 -0.43
CA ASP A 21 12.57 12.05 -1.37
C ASP A 21 11.76 11.64 -2.60
N ILE A 22 10.49 12.07 -2.62
CA ILE A 22 9.53 11.88 -3.72
C ILE A 22 10.21 12.10 -5.09
N PRO A 23 11.03 13.16 -5.30
CA PRO A 23 11.88 13.34 -6.47
C PRO A 23 12.73 12.13 -6.87
N ARG A 24 13.51 11.55 -5.95
CA ARG A 24 14.36 10.39 -6.22
C ARG A 24 13.52 9.17 -6.59
N PHE A 25 12.38 9.01 -5.94
CA PHE A 25 11.46 7.91 -6.20
C PHE A 25 10.83 8.03 -7.59
N GLY A 26 10.38 9.24 -7.98
CA GLY A 26 9.90 9.53 -9.33
C GLY A 26 10.93 9.24 -10.41
N ALA A 27 12.21 9.58 -10.16
CA ALA A 27 13.31 9.25 -11.06
C ALA A 27 13.53 7.73 -11.18
N LEU A 28 13.50 7.00 -10.05
CA LEU A 28 13.66 5.55 -10.03
C LEU A 28 12.49 4.83 -10.72
N PHE A 29 11.25 5.29 -10.54
CA PHE A 29 10.07 4.82 -11.28
C PHE A 29 10.30 4.90 -12.78
N GLY A 30 10.63 6.08 -13.31
CA GLY A 30 10.84 6.29 -14.74
C GLY A 30 12.02 5.48 -15.28
N ARG A 31 13.12 5.39 -14.51
CA ARG A 31 14.31 4.62 -14.88
C ARG A 31 14.03 3.12 -14.98
N LEU A 32 13.37 2.53 -13.98
CA LEU A 32 13.04 1.10 -13.97
C LEU A 32 12.21 0.70 -15.19
N GLN A 33 11.25 1.53 -15.64
CA GLN A 33 10.46 1.26 -16.85
C GLN A 33 11.28 1.29 -18.14
N ASN A 34 12.37 2.07 -18.17
CA ASN A 34 13.19 2.25 -19.36
C ASN A 34 14.34 1.24 -19.45
N GLU A 35 14.95 0.93 -18.31
CA GLU A 35 16.18 0.11 -18.25
C GLU A 35 15.88 -1.38 -18.10
N VAL A 36 14.81 -1.74 -17.40
CA VAL A 36 14.40 -3.15 -17.25
C VAL A 36 13.48 -3.50 -18.41
N LYS A 37 14.07 -4.08 -19.47
CA LYS A 37 13.36 -4.56 -20.66
C LYS A 37 12.46 -5.76 -20.33
N THR A 38 11.33 -5.52 -19.71
CA THR A 38 10.25 -6.50 -19.70
C THR A 38 9.64 -6.50 -21.10
N GLN A 39 9.50 -7.65 -21.76
CA GLN A 39 8.86 -7.76 -23.09
C GLN A 39 7.32 -7.58 -22.99
N GLY A 40 6.85 -6.74 -22.06
CA GLY A 40 5.45 -6.51 -21.70
C GLY A 40 5.29 -5.31 -20.76
N SER A 41 4.05 -4.94 -20.42
CA SER A 41 3.76 -3.83 -19.50
C SER A 41 4.27 -4.13 -18.09
N VAL A 42 4.87 -3.13 -17.42
CA VAL A 42 5.25 -3.20 -16.01
C VAL A 42 4.04 -3.63 -15.18
N ILE A 43 4.15 -4.80 -14.54
CA ILE A 43 3.02 -5.44 -13.89
C ILE A 43 2.73 -4.80 -12.52
N ARG A 44 3.78 -4.47 -11.75
CA ARG A 44 3.66 -3.93 -10.38
C ARG A 44 4.99 -3.43 -9.85
N TYR A 45 4.96 -2.38 -9.04
CA TYR A 45 6.08 -1.98 -8.20
C TYR A 45 5.95 -2.57 -6.81
N LEU A 46 7.03 -3.14 -6.31
CA LEU A 46 7.07 -3.81 -5.03
C LEU A 46 8.03 -3.10 -4.10
N ARG A 47 7.67 -3.09 -2.82
CA ARG A 47 8.49 -2.55 -1.75
C ARG A 47 8.67 -3.66 -0.71
N LEU A 48 9.90 -3.87 -0.28
CA LEU A 48 10.25 -4.79 0.80
C LEU A 48 10.81 -3.94 1.95
N TYR A 49 10.19 -4.01 3.14
CA TYR A 49 10.78 -3.48 4.38
C TYR A 49 11.48 -4.60 5.10
N GLY A 50 12.70 -4.37 5.55
CA GLY A 50 13.19 -5.09 6.70
C GLY A 50 12.97 -4.32 7.99
N GLU A 51 12.73 -5.01 9.09
CA GLU A 51 12.98 -4.47 10.43
C GLU A 51 14.25 -5.12 10.97
N ILE A 52 15.23 -4.29 11.33
CA ILE A 52 16.52 -4.68 11.92
C ILE A 52 16.67 -3.94 13.24
N ASP A 53 16.85 -4.67 14.34
CA ASP A 53 17.11 -4.10 15.67
C ASP A 53 16.11 -2.98 16.08
N GLY A 54 14.85 -3.08 15.65
CA GLY A 54 13.79 -2.11 15.94
C GLY A 54 13.74 -0.88 15.02
N ALA A 55 14.61 -0.80 14.01
CA ALA A 55 14.58 0.21 12.96
C ALA A 55 14.16 -0.41 11.63
N THR A 56 13.37 0.30 10.82
CA THR A 56 13.11 -0.14 9.44
C THR A 56 14.40 -0.01 8.64
N GLU A 57 14.96 -1.13 8.21
CA GLU A 57 16.20 -1.19 7.45
C GLU A 57 16.04 -2.16 6.27
N LEU A 58 16.53 -1.70 5.12
CA LEU A 58 16.36 -2.27 3.78
C LEU A 58 15.02 -1.91 3.11
N ARG A 59 15.14 -1.18 2.01
CA ARG A 59 14.03 -0.76 1.14
C ARG A 59 14.41 -1.06 -0.29
N PHE A 60 14.17 -2.31 -0.66
CA PHE A 60 14.20 -2.67 -2.06
C PHE A 60 13.02 -2.00 -2.75
N PHE A 61 13.29 -1.34 -3.87
CA PHE A 61 12.26 -0.88 -4.79
C PHE A 61 12.59 -1.38 -6.19
N GLY A 62 11.65 -2.11 -6.77
CA GLY A 62 11.85 -2.75 -8.06
C GLY A 62 10.56 -3.17 -8.72
N ILE A 63 10.71 -3.87 -9.83
CA ILE A 63 9.62 -4.43 -10.61
C ILE A 63 9.76 -5.94 -10.72
N THR A 64 8.65 -6.62 -10.94
CA THR A 64 8.65 -8.03 -11.34
C THR A 64 9.23 -8.19 -12.75
N VAL A 65 10.05 -9.22 -12.93
CA VAL A 65 10.66 -9.59 -14.22
C VAL A 65 10.44 -11.07 -14.49
N ASP A 66 10.45 -11.47 -15.76
CA ASP A 66 10.30 -12.88 -16.15
C ASP A 66 11.61 -13.67 -15.99
N THR A 67 12.76 -13.00 -16.17
CA THR A 67 14.10 -13.57 -15.96
C THR A 67 15.04 -12.55 -15.33
N ILE A 68 16.10 -13.04 -14.70
CA ILE A 68 17.17 -12.25 -14.06
C ILE A 68 18.47 -12.27 -14.88
N ASP A 69 18.41 -12.67 -16.15
CA ASP A 69 19.60 -12.83 -16.99
C ASP A 69 20.25 -11.48 -17.33
N THR A 70 19.46 -10.41 -17.38
CA THR A 70 19.94 -9.06 -17.64
C THR A 70 19.51 -8.13 -16.52
N ILE A 71 20.46 -7.77 -15.67
CA ILE A 71 20.29 -6.77 -14.60
C ILE A 71 20.99 -5.50 -15.07
N PRO A 72 20.31 -4.33 -15.09
CA PRO A 72 20.97 -3.07 -15.40
C PRO A 72 22.11 -2.74 -14.42
N GLU A 73 23.13 -2.03 -14.89
CA GLU A 73 24.22 -1.56 -14.05
C GLU A 73 23.67 -0.70 -12.89
N GLY A 74 24.18 -0.93 -11.68
CA GLY A 74 23.70 -0.24 -10.46
C GLY A 74 22.45 -0.84 -9.81
N MET A 75 21.81 -1.84 -10.43
CA MET A 75 20.68 -2.58 -9.86
C MET A 75 21.11 -3.96 -9.33
N VAL A 76 20.20 -4.59 -8.58
CA VAL A 76 20.30 -5.99 -8.15
C VAL A 76 19.08 -6.78 -8.60
N GLY A 77 19.29 -8.07 -8.81
CA GLY A 77 18.22 -9.05 -9.00
C GLY A 77 17.89 -9.76 -7.69
N LEU A 78 16.63 -10.01 -7.40
CA LEU A 78 16.18 -10.84 -6.29
C LEU A 78 15.35 -12.01 -6.81
N GLU A 79 15.61 -13.19 -6.29
CA GLU A 79 14.75 -14.36 -6.47
C GLU A 79 14.19 -14.77 -5.11
N LEU A 80 12.86 -14.78 -5.01
CA LEU A 80 12.13 -15.34 -3.87
C LEU A 80 11.62 -16.72 -4.29
N GLY A 81 12.13 -17.77 -3.65
CA GLY A 81 11.64 -19.13 -3.77
C GLY A 81 10.65 -19.50 -2.67
N THR A 82 10.24 -20.76 -2.64
CA THR A 82 9.42 -21.33 -1.55
C THR A 82 10.18 -21.45 -0.23
N GLY A 83 11.52 -21.51 -0.28
CA GLY A 83 12.37 -21.63 0.92
C GLY A 83 13.75 -20.99 0.77
N THR A 84 13.97 -20.19 -0.27
CA THR A 84 15.28 -19.60 -0.57
C THR A 84 15.11 -18.16 -1.01
N TYR A 85 16.01 -17.30 -0.53
CA TYR A 85 16.20 -15.93 -0.95
C TYR A 85 17.55 -15.82 -1.66
N THR A 86 17.57 -15.38 -2.91
CA THR A 86 18.81 -15.25 -3.69
C THR A 86 18.96 -13.83 -4.21
N VAL A 87 20.18 -13.27 -4.11
CA VAL A 87 20.54 -11.94 -4.64
C VAL A 87 21.54 -12.09 -5.76
N TYR A 88 21.32 -11.34 -6.83
CA TYR A 88 22.12 -11.34 -8.04
C TYR A 88 22.69 -9.95 -8.31
N ASN A 89 23.93 -9.90 -8.77
CA ASN A 89 24.53 -8.70 -9.36
C ASN A 89 24.67 -8.85 -10.88
N PRO A 90 24.72 -7.73 -11.62
CA PRO A 90 25.11 -7.75 -13.03
C PRO A 90 26.55 -8.25 -13.20
N SER A 91 26.81 -8.91 -14.32
CA SER A 91 28.12 -9.45 -14.72
C SER A 91 28.32 -9.36 -16.23
N GLU A 92 29.55 -9.51 -16.71
CA GLU A 92 29.88 -9.43 -18.15
C GLU A 92 29.06 -10.41 -19.01
N ASN A 93 28.68 -11.56 -18.47
CA ASN A 93 27.97 -12.63 -19.19
C ASN A 93 26.56 -12.91 -18.61
N GLY A 94 25.91 -11.90 -18.02
CA GLY A 94 24.55 -12.02 -17.47
C GLY A 94 24.49 -11.61 -16.00
N SER A 95 24.02 -12.49 -15.13
CA SER A 95 23.97 -12.23 -13.68
C SER A 95 24.67 -13.32 -12.87
N THR A 96 25.19 -12.94 -11.70
CA THR A 96 25.87 -13.87 -10.78
C THR A 96 25.24 -13.80 -9.40
N VAL A 97 25.10 -14.97 -8.76
CA VAL A 97 24.64 -15.06 -7.37
C VAL A 97 25.71 -14.49 -6.46
N VAL A 98 25.35 -13.46 -5.69
CA VAL A 98 26.23 -12.82 -4.69
C VAL A 98 25.80 -13.10 -3.26
N TRP A 99 24.56 -13.56 -3.06
CA TRP A 99 24.05 -13.99 -1.76
C TRP A 99 22.95 -15.02 -1.93
N GLN A 100 22.90 -15.98 -1.01
CA GLN A 100 21.79 -16.92 -0.90
C GLN A 100 21.56 -17.26 0.57
N ALA A 101 20.31 -17.24 1.01
CA ALA A 101 19.93 -17.57 2.37
C ALA A 101 18.62 -18.38 2.41
N PRO A 102 18.40 -19.19 3.47
CA PRO A 102 17.08 -19.75 3.74
C PRO A 102 16.04 -18.65 3.88
N LEU A 103 14.84 -18.89 3.36
CA LEU A 103 13.68 -18.02 3.51
C LEU A 103 12.55 -18.82 4.15
N THR A 104 11.85 -18.20 5.10
CA THR A 104 10.63 -18.77 5.70
C THR A 104 9.46 -17.83 5.47
N TRP A 105 8.41 -18.30 4.80
CA TRP A 105 7.17 -17.55 4.66
C TRP A 105 6.37 -17.61 5.96
N ASP A 106 6.03 -16.46 6.52
CA ASP A 106 5.05 -16.37 7.61
C ASP A 106 3.64 -16.61 7.08
N TRP A 107 3.40 -16.13 5.86
CA TRP A 107 2.26 -16.45 5.02
C TRP A 107 2.59 -16.07 3.57
N LEU A 108 1.94 -16.74 2.63
CA LEU A 108 2.10 -16.49 1.21
C LEU A 108 0.76 -16.71 0.51
N ASP A 109 0.22 -15.68 -0.12
CA ASP A 109 -0.94 -15.79 -1.01
C ASP A 109 -0.48 -15.97 -2.46
N LEU A 110 -0.85 -17.12 -3.03
CA LEU A 110 -0.66 -17.45 -4.45
C LEU A 110 -1.99 -17.54 -5.21
N SER A 111 -3.10 -17.09 -4.59
CA SER A 111 -4.42 -17.13 -5.21
C SER A 111 -4.49 -16.33 -6.52
N LYS A 112 -3.62 -15.33 -6.66
CA LYS A 112 -3.36 -14.57 -7.88
C LYS A 112 -1.90 -14.76 -8.29
N PRO A 113 -1.59 -15.74 -9.17
CA PRO A 113 -0.19 -16.09 -9.51
C PRO A 113 0.64 -14.94 -10.09
N LEU A 114 -0.01 -13.96 -10.74
CA LEU A 114 0.66 -12.76 -11.26
C LEU A 114 0.98 -11.72 -10.17
N TYR A 115 0.40 -11.87 -8.98
CA TYR A 115 0.50 -10.90 -7.89
C TYR A 115 0.71 -11.59 -6.53
N PRO A 116 1.78 -12.41 -6.37
CA PRO A 116 2.10 -12.97 -5.07
C PRO A 116 2.29 -11.85 -4.04
N VAL A 117 1.84 -12.12 -2.82
CA VAL A 117 2.03 -11.27 -1.63
C VAL A 117 2.20 -12.15 -0.42
N GLY A 118 2.94 -11.66 0.56
CA GLY A 118 3.21 -12.42 1.76
C GLY A 118 4.19 -11.69 2.66
N ASP A 119 4.35 -12.22 3.85
CA ASP A 119 5.45 -11.82 4.72
C ASP A 119 6.42 -13.00 4.86
N PHE A 120 7.72 -12.71 4.89
CA PHE A 120 8.74 -13.75 5.02
C PHE A 120 9.91 -13.28 5.87
N ARG A 121 10.66 -14.22 6.42
CA ARG A 121 11.90 -13.97 7.16
C ARG A 121 13.08 -14.58 6.44
N THR A 122 14.20 -13.87 6.42
CA THR A 122 15.48 -14.38 5.91
C THR A 122 16.64 -13.62 6.56
N HIS A 123 17.86 -14.06 6.26
CA HIS A 123 19.08 -13.40 6.72
C HIS A 123 19.74 -12.65 5.58
N VAL A 124 20.15 -11.41 5.82
CA VAL A 124 20.90 -10.59 4.86
C VAL A 124 22.29 -10.24 5.40
N PRO A 125 23.28 -9.94 4.54
CA PRO A 125 24.59 -9.47 4.99
C PRO A 125 24.44 -8.18 5.80
N ALA A 126 25.02 -8.17 7.00
CA ALA A 126 24.95 -7.00 7.87
C ALA A 126 25.83 -5.86 7.33
N ARG A 127 25.23 -4.71 6.99
CA ARG A 127 25.92 -3.58 6.34
C ARG A 127 26.95 -2.86 7.23
N HIS A 128 26.83 -3.00 8.55
CA HIS A 128 27.66 -2.32 9.55
C HIS A 128 28.38 -3.27 10.51
N LYS A 129 28.33 -4.58 10.23
CA LYS A 129 28.99 -5.58 11.06
C LYS A 129 30.17 -6.20 10.29
N PRO A 130 31.11 -6.86 10.98
CA PRO A 130 32.21 -7.58 10.35
C PRO A 130 31.76 -8.47 9.17
N VAL A 131 32.63 -8.60 8.18
CA VAL A 131 32.41 -9.49 7.03
C VAL A 131 32.06 -10.89 7.53
N GLY A 132 30.88 -11.39 7.12
CA GLY A 132 30.37 -12.70 7.52
C GLY A 132 29.24 -12.65 8.56
N GLU A 133 28.98 -11.50 9.19
CA GLU A 133 27.80 -11.35 10.04
C GLU A 133 26.52 -11.13 9.23
N VAL A 134 25.44 -11.74 9.71
CA VAL A 134 24.10 -11.67 9.11
C VAL A 134 23.11 -11.03 10.06
N THR A 135 22.06 -10.46 9.49
CA THR A 135 20.94 -9.92 10.24
C THR A 135 19.65 -10.63 9.83
N ASP A 136 18.87 -11.05 10.82
CA ASP A 136 17.50 -11.53 10.65
C ASP A 136 16.58 -10.37 10.25
N VAL A 137 15.85 -10.56 9.15
CA VAL A 137 14.99 -9.54 8.60
C VAL A 137 13.62 -10.11 8.29
N HIS A 138 12.58 -9.46 8.82
CA HIS A 138 11.20 -9.71 8.46
C HIS A 138 10.79 -8.78 7.31
N PHE A 139 10.49 -9.38 6.16
CA PHE A 139 10.09 -8.74 4.93
C PHE A 139 8.60 -8.78 4.71
N ILE A 140 8.04 -7.64 4.31
CA ILE A 140 6.66 -7.51 3.83
C ILE A 140 6.69 -7.37 2.31
N LEU A 141 6.18 -8.36 1.58
CA LEU A 141 6.02 -8.33 0.12
C LEU A 141 4.65 -7.75 -0.23
N SER A 142 4.64 -6.49 -0.63
CA SER A 142 3.39 -5.78 -0.94
C SER A 142 3.50 -4.82 -2.12
N ALA A 143 2.34 -4.43 -2.66
CA ALA A 143 2.24 -3.54 -3.81
C ALA A 143 2.54 -2.16 -3.29
N PHE A 144 3.46 -1.47 -3.95
CA PHE A 144 3.54 -0.03 -3.76
C PHE A 144 2.63 0.70 -4.75
N SER A 145 2.63 0.27 -6.01
CA SER A 145 1.80 0.86 -7.05
C SER A 145 1.62 -0.09 -8.23
N TYR A 146 0.48 0.03 -8.89
CA TYR A 146 0.22 -0.49 -10.23
C TYR A 146 0.24 0.73 -11.17
N GLY A 147 1.05 0.69 -12.23
CA GLY A 147 1.31 1.87 -13.05
C GLY A 147 1.41 1.53 -14.53
N GLU A 148 0.86 2.41 -15.37
CA GLU A 148 1.11 2.45 -16.81
C GLU A 148 1.86 3.75 -17.12
N ARG A 149 2.88 3.67 -17.97
CA ARG A 149 3.78 4.78 -18.28
C ARG A 149 2.99 6.03 -18.69
N GLY A 150 3.23 7.14 -17.98
CA GLY A 150 2.66 8.45 -18.31
C GLY A 150 1.18 8.65 -17.98
N LYS A 151 0.54 7.70 -17.27
CA LYS A 151 -0.82 7.87 -16.77
C LYS A 151 -0.82 8.09 -15.25
N THR A 152 -1.61 9.05 -14.80
CA THR A 152 -1.87 9.31 -13.37
C THR A 152 -3.38 9.30 -13.14
N ALA A 153 -3.81 8.95 -11.93
CA ALA A 153 -5.21 9.09 -11.57
C ALA A 153 -5.60 10.57 -11.45
N ASP A 154 -6.83 10.93 -11.83
CA ASP A 154 -7.41 12.24 -11.50
C ASP A 154 -7.81 12.22 -10.01
N ASP A 155 -6.97 12.77 -9.15
CA ASP A 155 -7.20 12.83 -7.69
C ASP A 155 -7.62 14.23 -7.20
N ASN A 156 -8.04 15.12 -8.12
CA ASN A 156 -8.52 16.46 -7.80
C ASN A 156 -9.65 16.46 -6.75
N VAL A 157 -9.71 17.51 -5.94
CA VAL A 157 -10.75 17.71 -4.94
C VAL A 157 -12.01 18.25 -5.61
N LYS A 158 -12.96 17.35 -5.88
CA LYS A 158 -14.28 17.69 -6.41
C LYS A 158 -15.35 17.35 -5.37
N LEU A 159 -15.92 18.38 -4.75
CA LEU A 159 -17.03 18.22 -3.83
C LEU A 159 -18.35 18.11 -4.58
N THR A 160 -19.22 17.25 -4.07
CA THR A 160 -20.59 17.08 -4.55
C THR A 160 -21.55 17.32 -3.39
N GLY A 161 -22.79 17.71 -3.70
CA GLY A 161 -23.86 17.71 -2.71
C GLY A 161 -24.09 16.31 -2.14
N TYR A 162 -24.70 16.23 -0.96
CA TYR A 162 -24.95 14.94 -0.32
C TYR A 162 -25.74 14.00 -1.23
N ASN A 163 -25.25 12.77 -1.39
CA ASN A 163 -25.92 11.74 -2.16
C ASN A 163 -26.62 10.75 -1.20
N PRO A 164 -27.96 10.61 -1.24
CA PRO A 164 -28.69 9.70 -0.37
C PRO A 164 -28.37 8.21 -0.61
N ASN A 165 -27.65 7.87 -1.68
CA ASN A 165 -27.21 6.50 -1.96
C ASN A 165 -25.90 6.12 -1.23
N TRP A 166 -25.17 7.06 -0.64
CA TRP A 166 -23.91 6.77 0.06
C TRP A 166 -24.05 5.74 1.19
N PRO A 167 -25.08 5.80 2.06
CA PRO A 167 -25.31 4.74 3.04
C PRO A 167 -25.48 3.35 2.40
N GLY A 168 -26.17 3.26 1.26
CA GLY A 168 -26.32 2.00 0.54
C GLY A 168 -25.01 1.47 -0.06
N GLN A 169 -24.14 2.36 -0.55
CA GLN A 169 -22.81 1.99 -1.03
C GLN A 169 -21.92 1.48 0.12
N PHE A 170 -22.01 2.11 1.29
CA PHE A 170 -21.36 1.63 2.50
C PHE A 170 -21.84 0.23 2.89
N GLU A 171 -23.15 0.03 3.02
CA GLU A 171 -23.69 -1.28 3.44
C GLU A 171 -23.31 -2.39 2.45
N ALA A 172 -23.31 -2.11 1.14
CA ALA A 172 -22.87 -3.09 0.14
C ALA A 172 -21.38 -3.51 0.33
N MET A 173 -20.49 -2.55 0.62
CA MET A 173 -19.08 -2.87 0.87
C MET A 173 -18.89 -3.56 2.22
N LYS A 174 -19.63 -3.15 3.25
CA LYS A 174 -19.63 -3.79 4.56
C LYS A 174 -20.08 -5.25 4.48
N ASP A 175 -21.18 -5.52 3.78
CA ASP A 175 -21.66 -6.88 3.54
C ASP A 175 -20.61 -7.72 2.79
N TRP A 176 -19.97 -7.14 1.78
CA TRP A 176 -18.88 -7.82 1.07
C TRP A 176 -17.71 -8.15 2.01
N LEU A 177 -17.29 -7.22 2.87
CA LEU A 177 -16.22 -7.43 3.86
C LEU A 177 -16.62 -8.50 4.90
N GLN A 178 -17.84 -8.45 5.42
CA GLN A 178 -18.34 -9.42 6.40
C GLN A 178 -18.46 -10.84 5.83
N ASN A 179 -18.69 -10.97 4.52
CA ASN A 179 -18.68 -12.26 3.83
C ASN A 179 -17.26 -12.82 3.59
N LYS A 180 -16.22 -12.00 3.75
CA LYS A 180 -14.81 -12.38 3.53
C LYS A 180 -14.00 -12.49 4.81
N LEU A 181 -14.42 -11.81 5.86
CA LEU A 181 -13.67 -11.66 7.10
C LEU A 181 -14.48 -12.18 8.28
N THR A 182 -13.81 -12.88 9.17
CA THR A 182 -14.38 -13.35 10.43
C THR A 182 -14.30 -12.26 11.51
N PRO A 183 -15.14 -12.31 12.55
CA PRO A 183 -15.15 -11.31 13.62
C PRO A 183 -13.83 -11.17 14.41
N ASP A 184 -12.98 -12.21 14.43
CA ASP A 184 -11.65 -12.14 15.04
C ASP A 184 -10.65 -11.34 14.20
N ILE A 185 -10.95 -11.13 12.91
CA ILE A 185 -10.19 -10.27 11.99
C ILE A 185 -10.78 -8.86 11.95
N ALA A 186 -12.09 -8.75 11.71
CA ALA A 186 -12.81 -7.49 11.56
C ALA A 186 -13.97 -7.47 12.57
N ARG A 187 -13.71 -6.91 13.75
CA ARG A 187 -14.67 -6.93 14.87
C ARG A 187 -15.84 -5.99 14.64
N ARG A 188 -15.58 -4.83 14.04
CA ARG A 188 -16.56 -3.77 13.80
C ARG A 188 -16.25 -3.09 12.47
N ILE A 189 -17.28 -2.76 11.69
CA ILE A 189 -17.15 -2.05 10.42
C ILE A 189 -18.14 -0.88 10.43
N GLU A 190 -17.63 0.33 10.29
CA GLU A 190 -18.39 1.58 10.45
C GLU A 190 -18.26 2.49 9.23
N HIS A 191 -19.34 3.18 8.90
CA HIS A 191 -19.33 4.27 7.92
C HIS A 191 -18.86 5.52 8.62
N TYR A 192 -17.79 6.15 8.16
CA TYR A 192 -17.33 7.41 8.76
C TYR A 192 -16.98 8.44 7.68
N GLY A 193 -16.42 9.57 8.11
CA GLY A 193 -16.13 10.67 7.20
C GLY A 193 -17.39 11.44 6.78
N SER A 194 -17.22 12.35 5.81
CA SER A 194 -18.30 13.28 5.43
C SER A 194 -19.47 12.58 4.73
N THR A 195 -19.24 11.47 4.02
CA THR A 195 -20.32 10.75 3.32
C THR A 195 -21.27 10.01 4.28
N ALA A 196 -20.86 9.82 5.54
CA ALA A 196 -21.69 9.26 6.61
C ALA A 196 -22.60 10.29 7.30
N ILE A 197 -22.46 11.59 6.99
CA ILE A 197 -23.23 12.68 7.62
C ILE A 197 -24.33 13.12 6.64
N PRO A 198 -25.62 12.91 6.95
CA PRO A 198 -26.72 13.34 6.08
C PRO A 198 -26.67 14.84 5.75
N GLY A 199 -26.85 15.19 4.48
CA GLY A 199 -26.83 16.58 4.00
C GLY A 199 -25.43 17.20 3.84
N MET A 200 -24.37 16.50 4.24
CA MET A 200 -23.01 17.01 4.17
C MET A 200 -22.42 16.93 2.75
N PRO A 201 -21.93 18.04 2.15
CA PRO A 201 -21.20 17.97 0.89
C PRO A 201 -19.88 17.24 1.07
N ALA A 202 -19.50 16.39 0.13
CA ALA A 202 -18.30 15.57 0.26
C ALA A 202 -17.68 15.23 -1.09
N LYS A 203 -16.42 14.79 -1.04
CA LYS A 203 -15.83 13.99 -2.11
C LYS A 203 -16.66 12.69 -2.19
N PRO A 204 -17.04 12.21 -3.39
CA PRO A 204 -17.88 11.02 -3.53
C PRO A 204 -17.06 9.74 -3.28
N VAL A 205 -16.51 9.61 -2.07
CA VAL A 205 -15.70 8.49 -1.62
C VAL A 205 -16.25 8.02 -0.28
N ILE A 206 -16.56 6.74 -0.18
CA ILE A 206 -17.08 6.14 1.06
C ILE A 206 -15.90 5.81 1.96
N ASP A 207 -15.81 6.48 3.11
CA ASP A 207 -14.81 6.17 4.12
C ASP A 207 -15.35 5.09 5.08
N ILE A 208 -14.60 3.99 5.22
CA ILE A 208 -14.97 2.80 6.01
C ILE A 208 -13.91 2.60 7.08
N LEU A 209 -14.34 2.34 8.30
CA LEU A 209 -13.46 2.06 9.41
C LEU A 209 -13.68 0.64 9.95
N ILE A 210 -12.61 -0.15 9.98
CA ILE A 210 -12.58 -1.55 10.42
C ILE A 210 -11.77 -1.66 11.71
N GLU A 211 -12.38 -2.22 12.74
CA GLU A 211 -11.70 -2.55 13.98
C GLU A 211 -11.02 -3.90 13.89
N ILE A 212 -9.70 -3.90 14.05
CA ILE A 212 -8.86 -5.09 13.91
C ILE A 212 -8.28 -5.52 15.27
N PRO A 213 -8.70 -6.66 15.84
CA PRO A 213 -8.18 -7.13 17.12
C PRO A 213 -6.69 -7.50 17.10
N SER A 214 -6.18 -7.97 15.96
CA SER A 214 -4.75 -8.22 15.73
C SER A 214 -4.34 -7.61 14.39
N TYR A 215 -3.32 -6.76 14.43
CA TYR A 215 -2.80 -6.07 13.26
C TYR A 215 -2.23 -7.07 12.23
N GLU A 216 -1.46 -8.05 12.72
CA GLU A 216 -0.80 -9.06 11.89
C GLU A 216 -1.81 -9.96 11.19
N LYS A 217 -2.79 -10.49 11.93
CA LYS A 217 -3.86 -11.33 11.36
C LYS A 217 -4.71 -10.54 10.36
N ALA A 218 -5.03 -9.30 10.69
CA ALA A 218 -5.81 -8.45 9.78
C ALA A 218 -5.04 -8.13 8.51
N ARG A 219 -3.73 -7.88 8.58
CA ARG A 219 -2.90 -7.69 7.39
C ARG A 219 -2.93 -8.93 6.47
N GLN A 220 -2.74 -10.11 7.05
CA GLN A 220 -2.78 -11.39 6.33
C GLN A 220 -4.11 -11.61 5.61
N ALA A 221 -5.23 -11.17 6.20
CA ALA A 221 -6.56 -11.34 5.62
C ALA A 221 -6.93 -10.23 4.62
N LEU A 222 -6.58 -8.96 4.90
CA LEU A 222 -7.00 -7.81 4.12
C LEU A 222 -6.13 -7.59 2.87
N VAL A 223 -4.82 -7.77 2.97
CA VAL A 223 -3.91 -7.50 1.84
C VAL A 223 -4.29 -8.33 0.60
N PRO A 224 -4.54 -9.66 0.68
CA PRO A 224 -4.94 -10.45 -0.49
C PRO A 224 -6.23 -9.95 -1.17
N LEU A 225 -7.20 -9.49 -0.37
CA LEU A 225 -8.48 -8.98 -0.86
C LEU A 225 -8.30 -7.73 -1.73
N PHE A 226 -7.38 -6.85 -1.34
CA PHE A 226 -7.10 -5.58 -2.03
C PHE A 226 -5.85 -5.63 -2.91
N ASN A 227 -5.23 -6.79 -3.09
CA ASN A 227 -4.07 -6.92 -3.95
C ASN A 227 -4.47 -7.04 -5.44
N ARG A 228 -4.81 -5.91 -6.07
CA ARG A 228 -5.22 -5.81 -7.47
C ARG A 228 -4.97 -4.40 -8.05
N PRO A 229 -4.91 -4.22 -9.38
CA PRO A 229 -4.57 -2.95 -10.03
C PRO A 229 -5.46 -1.76 -9.64
N GLU A 230 -6.73 -2.00 -9.32
CA GLU A 230 -7.70 -0.97 -8.93
C GLU A 230 -7.55 -0.56 -7.46
N CYS A 231 -6.53 -1.05 -6.77
CA CYS A 231 -6.34 -0.83 -5.35
C CYS A 231 -4.92 -0.36 -5.01
N GLU A 232 -4.86 0.61 -4.12
CA GLU A 232 -3.62 1.09 -3.50
C GLU A 232 -3.72 0.86 -2.00
N TYR A 233 -2.60 0.58 -1.35
CA TYR A 233 -2.60 0.45 0.10
C TYR A 233 -1.25 0.77 0.72
N TRP A 234 -1.30 1.26 1.94
CA TRP A 234 -0.15 1.59 2.76
C TRP A 234 -0.52 1.53 4.24
N TRP A 235 0.48 1.64 5.12
CA TRP A 235 0.25 1.63 6.55
C TRP A 235 1.30 2.42 7.31
N TYR A 236 0.88 2.95 8.46
CA TYR A 236 1.71 3.66 9.44
C TYR A 236 1.02 3.55 10.81
N ASN A 237 1.79 3.55 11.91
CA ASN A 237 1.24 3.62 13.28
C ASN A 237 0.08 2.64 13.57
N ASN A 238 0.22 1.37 13.15
CA ASN A 238 -0.80 0.32 13.26
C ASN A 238 -2.14 0.67 12.60
N HIS A 239 -2.11 1.46 11.53
CA HIS A 239 -3.27 1.83 10.73
C HIS A 239 -2.98 1.51 9.26
N MET A 240 -3.74 0.55 8.71
CA MET A 240 -3.73 0.23 7.29
C MET A 240 -4.78 1.06 6.55
N THR A 241 -4.40 1.59 5.39
CA THR A 241 -5.29 2.31 4.49
C THR A 241 -5.33 1.59 3.15
N PHE A 242 -6.54 1.33 2.64
CA PHE A 242 -6.78 0.80 1.30
C PHE A 242 -7.66 1.77 0.51
N ILE A 243 -7.24 2.09 -0.70
CA ILE A 243 -7.98 2.90 -1.66
C ILE A 243 -8.50 1.97 -2.74
N VAL A 244 -9.82 1.97 -2.96
CA VAL A 244 -10.44 1.20 -4.04
C VAL A 244 -10.94 2.18 -5.09
N ARG A 245 -10.55 1.97 -6.34
CA ARG A 245 -10.93 2.79 -7.49
C ARG A 245 -11.93 2.09 -8.39
N ASP A 246 -12.69 2.89 -9.14
CA ASP A 246 -13.51 2.43 -10.25
C ASP A 246 -12.64 2.13 -11.48
N GLY A 247 -12.00 0.96 -11.47
CA GLY A 247 -11.05 0.57 -12.50
C GLY A 247 -9.64 1.14 -12.28
N PHE A 248 -8.73 0.74 -13.17
CA PHE A 248 -7.32 1.14 -13.10
C PHE A 248 -7.16 2.65 -13.33
N LEU A 249 -6.54 3.34 -12.36
CA LEU A 249 -6.41 4.81 -12.33
C LEU A 249 -7.74 5.58 -12.40
N GLY A 250 -8.85 4.92 -12.08
CA GLY A 250 -10.16 5.53 -12.00
C GLY A 250 -10.38 6.38 -10.74
N MET A 251 -11.61 6.87 -10.60
CA MET A 251 -12.03 7.64 -9.43
C MET A 251 -12.01 6.77 -8.17
N ARG A 252 -11.57 7.33 -7.04
CA ARG A 252 -11.67 6.66 -5.75
C ARG A 252 -13.14 6.45 -5.39
N GLN A 253 -13.50 5.22 -5.02
CA GLN A 253 -14.84 4.84 -4.58
C GLN A 253 -14.88 4.60 -3.07
N TYR A 254 -13.86 3.92 -2.54
CA TYR A 254 -13.76 3.59 -1.12
C TYR A 254 -12.39 3.96 -0.55
N HIS A 255 -12.40 4.45 0.67
CA HIS A 255 -11.24 4.49 1.54
C HIS A 255 -11.52 3.57 2.73
N ILE A 256 -10.71 2.54 2.91
CA ILE A 256 -10.89 1.57 3.98
C ILE A 256 -9.74 1.72 4.95
N HIS A 257 -10.06 2.07 6.17
CA HIS A 257 -9.14 2.26 7.27
C HIS A 257 -9.29 1.07 8.21
N ALA A 258 -8.20 0.36 8.50
CA ALA A 258 -8.21 -0.75 9.43
C ALA A 258 -7.19 -0.48 10.54
N ALA A 259 -7.67 -0.38 11.78
CA ALA A 259 -6.84 -0.04 12.94
C ALA A 259 -7.37 -0.67 14.23
N PRO A 260 -6.49 -1.02 15.21
CA PRO A 260 -6.92 -1.50 16.51
C PRO A 260 -7.78 -0.47 17.26
N ALA A 261 -8.54 -0.96 18.24
CA ALA A 261 -9.21 -0.07 19.19
C ALA A 261 -8.21 0.89 19.85
N GLY A 262 -8.62 2.15 20.02
CA GLY A 262 -7.78 3.20 20.62
C GLY A 262 -6.85 3.93 19.66
N ASN A 263 -6.76 3.51 18.38
CA ASN A 263 -6.09 4.32 17.36
C ASN A 263 -6.86 5.64 17.12
N ARG A 264 -6.14 6.75 16.93
CA ARG A 264 -6.73 8.08 16.70
C ARG A 264 -7.73 8.13 15.54
N VAL A 265 -7.60 7.28 14.52
CA VAL A 265 -8.56 7.23 13.40
C VAL A 265 -10.00 6.99 13.86
N TRP A 266 -10.20 6.35 15.03
CA TRP A 266 -11.52 6.13 15.64
C TRP A 266 -12.20 7.41 16.14
N GLU A 267 -11.45 8.49 16.40
CA GLU A 267 -12.02 9.81 16.74
C GLU A 267 -12.92 10.34 15.61
N GLY A 268 -12.70 9.89 14.37
CA GLY A 268 -13.55 10.23 13.23
C GLY A 268 -15.03 9.81 13.41
N LEU A 269 -15.32 8.78 14.21
CA LEU A 269 -16.71 8.42 14.55
C LEU A 269 -17.33 9.44 15.51
N ALA A 270 -16.59 9.86 16.54
CA ALA A 270 -17.06 10.89 17.46
C ALA A 270 -17.32 12.21 16.72
N PHE A 271 -16.46 12.57 15.76
CA PHE A 271 -16.65 13.73 14.90
C PHE A 271 -17.90 13.61 14.01
N ARG A 272 -18.11 12.45 13.37
CA ARG A 272 -19.34 12.16 12.60
C ARG A 272 -20.58 12.35 13.48
N ASP A 273 -20.61 11.69 14.63
CA ASP A 273 -21.77 11.69 15.52
C ASP A 273 -22.05 13.09 16.09
N TYR A 274 -20.99 13.83 16.40
CA TYR A 274 -21.10 15.24 16.78
C TYR A 274 -21.77 16.07 15.69
N LEU A 275 -21.28 16.03 14.44
CA LEU A 275 -21.85 16.85 13.37
C LEU A 275 -23.28 16.44 13.01
N ILE A 276 -23.65 15.16 13.13
CA ILE A 276 -25.04 14.72 12.97
C ILE A 276 -25.96 15.39 14.01
N GLY A 277 -25.50 15.53 15.26
CA GLY A 277 -26.25 16.17 16.34
C GLY A 277 -26.19 17.71 16.35
N HIS A 278 -25.31 18.34 15.57
CA HIS A 278 -25.03 19.78 15.61
C HIS A 278 -25.10 20.41 14.21
N PRO A 279 -26.30 20.69 13.67
CA PRO A 279 -26.48 21.18 12.30
C PRO A 279 -25.74 22.49 11.98
N ASP A 280 -25.64 23.42 12.93
CA ASP A 280 -24.94 24.68 12.74
C ASP A 280 -23.43 24.47 12.55
N ASP A 281 -22.84 23.54 13.30
CA ASP A 281 -21.43 23.18 13.14
C ASP A 281 -21.20 22.35 11.89
N ALA A 282 -22.15 21.48 11.52
CA ALA A 282 -22.12 20.78 10.23
C ALA A 282 -22.14 21.77 9.06
N LYS A 283 -22.92 22.85 9.16
CA LYS A 283 -22.91 23.93 8.17
C LYS A 283 -21.56 24.65 8.13
N ARG A 284 -21.00 25.04 9.28
CA ARG A 284 -19.66 25.68 9.34
C ARG A 284 -18.59 24.79 8.71
N TYR A 285 -18.63 23.49 9.00
CA TYR A 285 -17.72 22.51 8.42
C TYR A 285 -17.90 22.35 6.90
N ALA A 286 -19.15 22.38 6.41
CA ALA A 286 -19.45 22.38 4.98
C ALA A 286 -18.88 23.62 4.29
N ASP A 287 -19.08 24.81 4.86
CA ASP A 287 -18.60 26.09 4.33
C ASP A 287 -17.05 26.11 4.27
N LEU A 288 -16.37 25.63 5.32
CA LEU A 288 -14.90 25.47 5.33
C LEU A 288 -14.42 24.55 4.19
N LYS A 289 -15.10 23.42 3.97
CA LYS A 289 -14.71 22.48 2.90
C LYS A 289 -14.84 23.09 1.51
N TYR A 290 -15.86 23.91 1.27
CA TYR A 290 -15.98 24.62 -0.01
C TYR A 290 -14.83 25.60 -0.20
N GLN A 291 -14.50 26.40 0.81
CA GLN A 291 -13.36 27.33 0.77
C GLN A 291 -12.05 26.60 0.46
N LEU A 292 -11.77 25.50 1.15
CA LEU A 292 -10.56 24.71 0.93
C LEU A 292 -10.54 24.01 -0.44
N ALA A 293 -11.70 23.56 -0.94
CA ALA A 293 -11.77 22.95 -2.26
C ALA A 293 -11.52 23.98 -3.38
N GLU A 294 -11.89 25.25 -3.17
CA GLU A 294 -11.57 26.34 -4.10
C GLU A 294 -10.08 26.70 -4.08
N SER A 295 -9.45 26.76 -2.90
CA SER A 295 -8.04 27.16 -2.77
C SER A 295 -7.04 26.01 -3.00
N HIS A 296 -7.45 24.75 -2.86
CA HIS A 296 -6.59 23.56 -2.96
C HIS A 296 -7.16 22.46 -3.88
N ALA A 297 -7.85 22.84 -4.96
CA ALA A 297 -8.51 21.88 -5.87
C ALA A 297 -7.56 20.80 -6.42
N SER A 298 -6.31 21.15 -6.71
CA SER A 298 -5.27 20.25 -7.24
C SER A 298 -4.38 19.61 -6.18
N ASP A 299 -4.57 19.95 -4.90
CA ASP A 299 -3.74 19.49 -3.78
C ASP A 299 -4.62 18.84 -2.70
N ARG A 300 -4.88 17.54 -2.91
CA ARG A 300 -5.75 16.74 -2.04
C ARG A 300 -5.18 16.57 -0.64
N GLU A 301 -3.86 16.53 -0.51
CA GLU A 301 -3.17 16.38 0.77
C GLU A 301 -3.33 17.66 1.59
N ALA A 302 -2.97 18.82 1.00
CA ALA A 302 -3.19 20.12 1.65
C ALA A 302 -4.66 20.34 2.03
N TYR A 303 -5.61 19.99 1.15
CA TYR A 303 -7.04 20.03 1.47
C TYR A 303 -7.41 19.15 2.68
N THR A 304 -6.79 17.98 2.82
CA THR A 304 -7.11 17.03 3.89
C THR A 304 -6.54 17.49 5.23
N ASP A 305 -5.31 18.01 5.22
CA ASP A 305 -4.60 18.48 6.41
C ASP A 305 -5.23 19.76 6.97
N LEU A 306 -5.46 20.78 6.14
CA LEU A 306 -6.08 22.06 6.56
C LEU A 306 -7.52 21.92 7.06
N LYS A 307 -8.18 20.81 6.72
CA LYS A 307 -9.53 20.48 7.19
C LYS A 307 -9.50 19.76 8.56
N ALA A 308 -8.35 19.25 8.98
CA ALA A 308 -8.16 18.52 10.23
C ALA A 308 -7.66 19.41 11.38
N ASP A 309 -7.15 20.60 11.07
CA ASP A 309 -6.80 21.68 12.01
C ASP A 309 -8.05 22.36 12.61
#